data_AF-A0A4Q5UM70-F1
#
_entry.id   AF-A0A4Q5UM70-F1
#
_cell.length_a   1.000
_cell.length_b   1.000
_cell.length_c   1.000
_cell.angle_alpha   90.00
_cell.angle_beta   90.00
_cell.angle_gamma   90.00
#
_symmetry.space_group_name_H-M   'P 1'
#
loop_
_entity.id
_entity.type
_entity.pdbx_description
1 polymer ?
#
loop_
_entity_poly.entity_id
_entity_poly.type
_entity_poly.pdbx_seq_one_letter_code
_entity_poly.pdbx_strand_id
1 'polypeptide(L)'
;MKKILAIISLFFGMNAGAQTVKIVSSGTKTGMRGLSVVDDKTIWVSGSGGKIGRSLDGGENWKWFTVKGFEKMDFRDIEGFNATTAVIMGIDAPAYILKTIDGGE
;
A
#
# COMPACT_ATOMS: atom_id res chain seq x y z
N MET A 1 45.10 -18.06 27.58
CA MET A 1 44.63 -18.26 26.20
C MET A 1 43.15 -18.63 26.09
N LYS A 2 42.66 -19.68 26.77
CA LYS A 2 41.22 -20.07 26.72
C LYS A 2 40.23 -18.98 27.19
N LYS A 3 40.60 -18.17 28.20
CA LYS A 3 39.78 -17.04 28.68
C LYS A 3 39.75 -15.83 27.72
N ILE A 4 40.79 -15.64 26.91
CA ILE A 4 40.87 -14.56 25.90
C ILE A 4 40.00 -14.94 24.68
N LEU A 5 40.01 -16.22 24.29
CA LEU A 5 39.15 -16.73 23.22
C LEU A 5 37.65 -16.55 23.54
N ALA A 6 37.24 -16.80 24.79
CA ALA A 6 35.85 -16.64 25.24
C ALA A 6 35.34 -15.19 25.16
N ILE A 7 36.22 -14.21 25.41
CA ILE A 7 35.88 -12.77 25.35
C ILE A 7 35.74 -12.30 23.90
N ILE A 8 36.52 -12.85 22.96
CA ILE A 8 36.42 -12.50 21.53
C ILE A 8 35.09 -13.01 20.93
N SER A 9 34.59 -14.16 21.38
CA SER A 9 33.27 -14.68 20.97
C SER A 9 32.07 -13.88 21.51
N LEU A 10 32.25 -13.05 22.55
CA LEU A 10 31.22 -12.13 23.06
C LEU A 10 31.14 -10.82 22.28
N PHE A 11 32.13 -10.52 21.42
CA PHE A 11 32.15 -9.31 20.58
C PHE A 11 31.60 -9.51 19.16
N PHE A 12 31.22 -10.73 18.79
CA PHE A 12 30.30 -10.96 17.66
C PHE A 12 28.87 -10.63 18.11
N GLY A 13 28.65 -9.37 18.49
CA GLY A 13 27.31 -8.83 18.67
C GLY A 13 26.57 -9.01 17.35
N MET A 14 25.59 -9.91 17.35
CA MET A 14 24.63 -10.05 16.26
C MET A 14 23.95 -8.69 16.09
N ASN A 15 24.37 -7.93 15.07
CA ASN A 15 23.55 -6.84 14.56
C ASN A 15 22.28 -7.49 14.01
N ALA A 16 21.26 -7.59 14.84
CA ALA A 16 19.91 -7.85 14.39
C ALA A 16 19.51 -6.62 13.55
N GLY A 17 19.70 -6.72 12.23
CA GLY A 17 19.24 -5.72 11.29
C GLY A 17 17.72 -5.68 11.32
N ALA A 18 17.16 -4.80 12.14
CA ALA A 18 15.72 -4.55 12.12
C ALA A 18 15.32 -3.98 10.76
N GLN A 19 14.15 -4.38 10.27
CA GLN A 19 13.53 -3.75 9.10
C GLN A 19 13.26 -2.27 9.39
N THR A 20 13.61 -1.39 8.45
CA THR A 20 13.35 0.04 8.55
C THR A 20 11.99 0.36 7.93
N VAL A 21 11.23 1.23 8.58
CA VAL A 21 9.98 1.76 8.01
C VAL A 21 10.32 3.01 7.21
N LYS A 22 9.98 3.01 5.92
CA LYS A 22 10.12 4.17 5.03
C LYS A 22 8.74 4.73 4.70
N ILE A 23 8.61 6.05 4.76
CA ILE A 23 7.44 6.73 4.18
C ILE A 23 7.58 6.69 2.67
N VAL A 24 6.69 5.98 1.99
CA VAL A 24 6.65 5.87 0.52
C VAL A 24 5.63 6.83 -0.11
N SER A 25 4.68 7.34 0.68
CA SER A 25 3.69 8.31 0.21
C SER A 25 3.21 9.19 1.37
N SER A 26 3.01 10.48 1.13
CA SER A 26 2.42 11.42 2.10
C SER A 26 1.78 12.62 1.39
N GLY A 27 0.98 13.41 2.11
CA GLY A 27 0.40 14.65 1.59
C GLY A 27 -0.90 14.50 0.78
N THR A 28 -1.26 13.28 0.36
CA THR A 28 -2.57 13.05 -0.27
C THR A 28 -3.69 13.25 0.75
N LYS A 29 -4.61 14.19 0.47
CA LYS A 29 -5.76 14.50 1.32
C LYS A 29 -6.84 13.42 1.21
N THR A 30 -6.56 12.25 1.78
CA THR A 30 -7.52 11.13 1.93
C THR A 30 -7.19 10.30 3.16
N GLY A 31 -8.20 9.80 3.86
CA GLY A 31 -8.03 8.70 4.78
C GLY A 31 -7.85 7.41 3.99
N MET A 32 -6.64 6.87 3.93
CA MET A 32 -6.40 5.56 3.31
C MET A 32 -7.08 4.48 4.16
N ARG A 33 -7.77 3.54 3.52
CA ARG A 33 -8.65 2.54 4.18
C ARG A 33 -8.36 1.12 3.69
N GLY A 34 -8.19 0.93 2.39
CA GLY A 34 -7.79 -0.35 1.79
C GLY A 34 -6.39 -0.26 1.17
N LEU A 35 -5.65 -1.36 1.22
CA LEU A 35 -4.32 -1.53 0.62
C LEU A 35 -4.21 -2.96 0.09
N SER A 36 -3.85 -3.10 -1.18
CA SER A 36 -3.55 -4.39 -1.81
C SER A 36 -2.20 -4.28 -2.53
N VAL A 37 -1.23 -5.08 -2.09
CA VAL A 37 0.11 -5.20 -2.69
C VAL A 37 0.10 -6.47 -3.53
N VAL A 38 0.04 -6.31 -4.84
CA VAL A 38 -0.15 -7.43 -5.77
C VAL A 38 1.17 -8.16 -6.03
N ASP A 39 2.24 -7.39 -6.20
CA ASP A 39 3.62 -7.87 -6.38
C ASP A 39 4.60 -6.79 -5.90
N ASP A 40 5.92 -7.01 -6.07
CA ASP A 40 6.98 -6.08 -5.64
C ASP A 40 6.87 -4.68 -6.26
N LYS A 41 6.09 -4.50 -7.33
CA LYS A 41 5.93 -3.24 -8.05
C LYS A 41 4.53 -2.66 -7.95
N THR A 42 3.51 -3.49 -7.97
CA THR A 42 2.12 -3.08 -8.13
C THR A 42 1.41 -2.96 -6.79
N ILE A 43 0.99 -1.74 -6.45
CA ILE A 43 0.27 -1.44 -5.21
C ILE A 43 -0.98 -0.64 -5.53
N TRP A 44 -2.09 -1.00 -4.88
CA TRP A 44 -3.37 -0.31 -4.93
C TRP A 44 -3.80 0.15 -3.54
N VAL A 45 -4.33 1.37 -3.45
CA VAL A 45 -4.85 1.97 -2.22
C VAL A 45 -6.21 2.60 -2.48
N SER A 46 -7.16 2.40 -1.58
CA SER A 46 -8.46 3.08 -1.59
C SER A 46 -8.64 3.93 -0.34
N GLY A 47 -9.51 4.94 -0.44
CA GLY A 47 -9.79 5.83 0.68
C GLY A 47 -11.05 6.66 0.52
N SER A 48 -11.12 7.75 1.28
CA SER A 48 -12.24 8.70 1.27
C SER A 48 -12.30 9.55 0.01
N GLY A 49 -13.49 10.09 -0.25
CA GLY A 49 -13.71 11.07 -1.31
C GLY A 49 -13.46 10.48 -2.71
N GLY A 50 -13.82 9.22 -2.88
CA GLY A 50 -13.63 8.44 -4.11
C GLY A 50 -12.18 8.23 -4.51
N LYS A 51 -11.21 8.49 -3.61
CA LYS A 51 -9.78 8.46 -3.93
C LYS A 51 -9.25 7.04 -4.05
N ILE A 52 -8.54 6.81 -5.16
CA ILE A 52 -7.75 5.61 -5.43
C ILE A 52 -6.31 6.04 -5.72
N GLY A 53 -5.34 5.28 -5.21
CA GLY A 53 -3.93 5.38 -5.52
C GLY A 53 -3.43 4.10 -6.16
N ARG A 54 -2.56 4.22 -7.16
CA ARG A 54 -1.84 3.10 -7.76
C ARG A 54 -0.36 3.43 -7.89
N SER A 55 0.51 2.51 -7.49
CA SER A 55 1.93 2.51 -7.81
C SER A 55 2.28 1.30 -8.67
N LEU A 56 3.25 1.47 -9.58
CA LEU A 56 3.78 0.43 -10.46
C LEU A 56 5.31 0.26 -10.31
N ASP A 57 5.86 0.82 -9.23
CA ASP A 57 7.28 0.88 -8.92
C ASP A 57 7.54 0.70 -7.41
N GLY A 58 6.71 -0.09 -6.73
CA GLY A 58 6.95 -0.49 -5.33
C GLY A 58 6.67 0.64 -4.33
N GLY A 59 5.88 1.63 -4.73
CA GLY A 59 5.50 2.78 -3.92
C GLY A 59 6.42 3.99 -4.09
N GLU A 60 7.39 3.97 -5.01
CA GLU A 60 8.25 5.14 -5.27
C GLU A 60 7.45 6.30 -5.88
N ASN A 61 6.57 6.01 -6.84
CA ASN A 61 5.66 6.97 -7.44
C ASN A 61 4.21 6.47 -7.37
N TRP A 62 3.28 7.42 -7.30
CA TRP A 62 1.85 7.14 -7.16
C TRP A 62 1.03 7.94 -8.18
N LYS A 63 0.16 7.24 -8.93
CA LYS A 63 -0.96 7.85 -9.64
C LYS A 63 -2.17 7.88 -8.71
N TRP A 64 -2.58 9.08 -8.33
CA TRP A 64 -3.80 9.31 -7.56
C TRP A 64 -4.91 9.82 -8.45
N PHE A 65 -6.11 9.25 -8.32
CA PHE A 65 -7.29 9.70 -9.05
C PHE A 65 -8.54 9.59 -8.16
N THR A 66 -9.62 10.20 -8.62
CA THR A 66 -10.93 10.11 -7.99
C THR A 66 -11.87 9.41 -8.96
N VAL A 67 -12.60 8.40 -8.49
CA VAL A 67 -13.58 7.68 -9.32
C VAL A 67 -14.73 8.63 -9.66
N LYS A 68 -14.94 8.88 -10.95
CA LYS A 68 -15.97 9.79 -11.45
C LYS A 68 -17.37 9.37 -11.00
N GLY A 69 -18.13 10.29 -10.40
CA GLY A 69 -19.46 10.03 -9.84
C GLY A 69 -19.45 9.45 -8.43
N PHE A 70 -18.28 9.21 -7.85
CA PHE A 70 -18.10 8.66 -6.50
C PHE A 70 -17.25 9.59 -5.62
N GLU A 71 -17.21 10.88 -5.91
CA GLU A 71 -16.37 11.89 -5.24
C GLU A 71 -16.68 12.04 -3.73
N LYS A 72 -17.84 11.56 -3.28
CA LYS A 72 -18.27 11.55 -1.87
C LYS A 72 -18.19 10.16 -1.23
N MET A 73 -17.90 9.13 -2.01
CA MET A 73 -17.89 7.74 -1.55
C MET A 73 -16.63 7.48 -0.72
N ASP A 74 -16.78 6.75 0.37
CA ASP A 74 -15.66 6.18 1.10
C ASP A 74 -15.48 4.72 0.66
N PHE A 75 -14.42 4.47 -0.11
CA PHE A 75 -14.04 3.10 -0.46
C PHE A 75 -13.27 2.50 0.71
N ARG A 76 -13.81 1.42 1.28
CA ARG A 76 -13.29 0.79 2.51
C ARG A 76 -12.25 -0.27 2.24
N ASP A 77 -12.33 -0.89 1.07
CA ASP A 77 -11.45 -1.96 0.67
C ASP A 77 -11.11 -1.84 -0.82
N ILE A 78 -10.00 -2.46 -1.20
CA ILE A 78 -9.56 -2.61 -2.58
C ILE A 78 -8.79 -3.93 -2.70
N GLU A 79 -9.14 -4.73 -3.70
CA GLU A 79 -8.39 -5.92 -4.06
C GLU A 79 -7.83 -5.77 -5.47
N GLY A 80 -6.50 -5.74 -5.58
CA GLY A 80 -5.78 -5.67 -6.84
C GLY A 80 -5.46 -7.07 -7.36
N PHE A 81 -5.70 -7.31 -8.65
CA PHE A 81 -5.34 -8.57 -9.31
C PHE A 81 -4.08 -8.45 -10.16
N ASN A 82 -3.83 -7.26 -10.70
CA ASN A 82 -2.67 -6.90 -11.50
C ASN A 82 -2.60 -5.36 -11.65
N ALA A 83 -1.71 -4.89 -12.51
CA ALA A 83 -1.51 -3.46 -12.77
C ALA A 83 -2.77 -2.73 -13.28
N THR A 84 -3.72 -3.38 -13.93
CA THR A 84 -4.90 -2.73 -14.53
C THR A 84 -6.23 -3.19 -13.94
N THR A 85 -6.25 -4.29 -13.21
CA THR A 85 -7.47 -4.89 -12.68
C THR A 85 -7.52 -4.79 -11.17
N ALA A 86 -8.56 -4.15 -10.65
CA ALA A 86 -8.86 -4.07 -9.22
C ALA A 86 -10.37 -3.99 -8.97
N VAL A 87 -10.80 -4.42 -7.79
CA VAL A 87 -12.18 -4.30 -7.30
C VAL A 87 -12.18 -3.46 -6.02
N ILE A 88 -13.12 -2.52 -5.91
CA ILE A 88 -13.29 -1.64 -4.75
C ILE A 88 -14.69 -1.75 -4.17
N MET A 89 -14.80 -1.57 -2.86
CA MET A 89 -16.07 -1.61 -2.14
C MET A 89 -16.35 -0.28 -1.42
N GLY A 90 -17.51 0.31 -1.71
CA GLY A 90 -18.08 1.45 -0.99
C GLY A 90 -19.25 0.99 -0.11
N ILE A 91 -19.24 1.38 1.16
CA ILE A 91 -20.20 0.88 2.18
C ILE A 91 -21.33 1.86 2.51
N ASP A 92 -21.58 2.85 1.65
CA ASP A 92 -22.66 3.82 1.85
C ASP A 92 -24.05 3.22 1.54
N ALA A 93 -25.12 4.01 1.63
CA ALA A 93 -26.46 3.65 1.17
C ALA A 93 -26.82 4.47 -0.09
N PRO A 94 -26.76 3.88 -1.30
CA PRO A 94 -26.52 2.46 -1.59
C PRO A 94 -25.03 2.07 -1.54
N ALA A 95 -24.78 0.78 -1.29
CA ALA A 95 -23.45 0.19 -1.31
C ALA A 95 -23.05 -0.15 -2.75
N TYR A 96 -21.75 -0.07 -3.05
CA TYR A 96 -21.23 -0.30 -4.39
C TYR A 96 -20.04 -1.25 -4.38
N ILE A 97 -19.98 -2.10 -5.39
CA ILE A 97 -18.77 -2.82 -5.79
C ILE A 97 -18.45 -2.38 -7.21
N LEU A 98 -17.26 -1.81 -7.42
CA LEU A 98 -16.81 -1.35 -8.73
C LEU A 98 -15.56 -2.13 -9.14
N LYS A 99 -15.37 -2.32 -10.45
CA LYS A 99 -14.23 -3.01 -11.02
C LYS A 99 -13.62 -2.15 -12.12
N THR A 100 -12.29 -2.11 -12.17
CA THR A 100 -11.53 -1.65 -13.34
C THR A 100 -10.83 -2.84 -14.00
N ILE A 101 -10.56 -2.72 -15.29
CA ILE A 101 -9.68 -3.61 -16.08
C ILE A 101 -8.61 -2.83 -16.86
N ASP A 102 -8.61 -1.50 -16.79
CA ASP A 102 -7.75 -0.55 -17.51
C ASP A 102 -6.87 0.30 -16.59
N GLY A 103 -6.98 0.12 -15.28
CA GLY A 103 -6.24 0.91 -14.31
C GLY A 103 -6.97 2.14 -13.77
N GLY A 104 -8.24 2.29 -14.11
CA GLY A 104 -9.10 3.40 -13.69
C GLY A 104 -9.15 4.54 -14.70
N GLU A 105 -8.98 4.26 -16.00
CA GLU A 105 -9.08 5.23 -17.10
C GLU A 105 -10.49 5.29 -17.71
#